data_AF-A0A662GT30-F1
#
_entry.id   AF-A0A662GT30-F1
#
_cell.length_a   1.000
_cell.length_b   1.000
_cell.length_c   1.000
_cell.angle_alpha   90.00
_cell.angle_beta   90.00
_cell.angle_gamma   90.00
#
_symmetry.space_group_name_H-M   'P 1'
#
loop_
_entity.id
_entity.type
_entity.pdbx_description
1 polymer ?
#
loop_
_entity_poly.entity_id
_entity_poly.type
_entity_poly.pdbx_seq_one_letter_code
_entity_poly.pdbx_strand_id
1 'polypeptide(L)'
;EKTVVNTVRPDIPIQKPIKTISVDEFKSIVRKLGGSTEWIDRIYKRIEEIDEEIRKLEEKIRELRKEREELLWLKERLGLQ
;
A
#
# COMPACT_ATOMS: atom_id res chain seq x y z
N GLU A 1 -24.61 16.12 -19.41
CA GLU A 1 -23.62 15.07 -19.04
C GLU A 1 -23.23 14.23 -20.25
N LYS A 2 -22.03 13.63 -20.27
CA LYS A 2 -21.62 12.66 -21.30
C LYS A 2 -21.88 11.24 -20.77
N THR A 3 -22.88 10.57 -21.34
CA THR A 3 -23.18 9.16 -21.05
C THR A 3 -22.12 8.29 -21.71
N VAL A 4 -21.22 7.71 -20.91
CA VAL A 4 -20.28 6.69 -21.37
C VAL A 4 -21.08 5.40 -21.56
N VAL A 5 -21.33 5.05 -22.82
CA VAL A 5 -21.98 3.79 -23.19
C VAL A 5 -21.00 2.66 -22.86
N ASN A 6 -21.25 1.98 -21.75
CA ASN A 6 -20.46 0.83 -21.33
C ASN A 6 -20.86 -0.35 -22.22
N THR A 7 -20.08 -0.63 -23.26
CA THR A 7 -20.27 -1.79 -24.14
C THR A 7 -19.96 -3.05 -23.32
N VAL A 8 -20.99 -3.69 -22.76
CA VAL A 8 -20.86 -4.95 -22.03
C VAL A 8 -20.50 -6.06 -23.02
N ARG A 9 -19.28 -6.60 -22.91
CA ARG A 9 -18.85 -7.78 -23.68
C ARG A 9 -19.64 -9.00 -23.17
N PRO A 10 -20.36 -9.75 -24.02
CA PRO A 10 -21.30 -10.79 -23.59
C PRO A 10 -20.63 -12.08 -23.06
N ASP A 11 -19.30 -12.21 -23.12
CA ASP A 11 -18.58 -13.46 -22.82
C ASP A 11 -17.85 -13.50 -21.46
N ILE A 12 -18.12 -12.55 -20.54
CA ILE A 12 -17.57 -12.64 -19.19
C ILE A 12 -18.59 -13.39 -18.31
N PRO A 13 -18.28 -14.60 -17.80
CA PRO A 13 -19.16 -15.26 -16.84
C PRO A 13 -19.38 -14.30 -15.67
N ILE A 14 -20.66 -14.01 -15.37
CA ILE A 14 -21.07 -13.17 -14.26
C ILE A 14 -20.43 -13.76 -13.00
N GLN A 15 -19.34 -13.15 -12.54
CA GLN A 15 -18.70 -13.56 -11.29
C GLN A 15 -19.77 -13.39 -10.21
N LYS A 16 -20.21 -14.51 -9.63
CA LYS A 16 -21.11 -14.49 -8.47
C LYS A 16 -20.55 -13.49 -7.47
N PRO A 17 -21.38 -12.62 -6.86
CA PRO A 17 -20.89 -11.69 -5.87
C PRO A 17 -20.10 -12.48 -4.82
N ILE A 18 -18.80 -12.22 -4.74
CA ILE A 18 -17.95 -12.81 -3.73
C ILE A 18 -18.52 -12.26 -2.43
N LYS A 19 -19.22 -13.10 -1.65
CA LYS A 19 -19.64 -12.72 -0.31
C LYS A 19 -18.38 -12.33 0.45
N THR A 20 -18.20 -11.04 0.68
CA THR A 20 -17.14 -10.50 1.51
C THR A 20 -17.42 -10.93 2.94
N ILE A 21 -16.72 -11.97 3.40
CA ILE A 21 -16.72 -12.37 4.80
C ILE A 21 -15.82 -11.37 5.55
N SER A 22 -16.30 -10.85 6.67
CA SER A 22 -15.47 -10.00 7.52
C SER A 22 -14.31 -10.78 8.13
N VAL A 23 -13.22 -10.10 8.46
CA VAL A 23 -12.05 -10.76 9.07
C VAL A 23 -12.44 -11.48 10.38
N ASP A 24 -13.36 -10.92 11.15
CA ASP A 24 -13.86 -11.54 12.39
C ASP A 24 -14.70 -12.79 12.15
N GLU A 25 -15.57 -12.79 11.14
CA GLU A 25 -16.31 -13.98 10.74
C GLU A 25 -15.37 -15.08 10.25
N PHE A 26 -14.35 -14.73 9.47
CA PHE A 26 -13.33 -15.68 9.02
C PHE A 26 -12.54 -16.25 10.22
N LYS A 27 -12.11 -15.38 11.14
CA LYS A 27 -11.42 -15.81 12.37
C LYS A 27 -12.27 -16.77 13.20
N SER A 28 -13.57 -16.49 13.32
CA SER A 28 -14.53 -17.33 14.03
C SER A 28 -14.69 -18.70 13.37
N ILE A 29 -14.79 -18.76 12.04
CA ILE A 29 -14.85 -20.02 11.28
C ILE A 29 -13.58 -20.85 11.48
N VAL A 30 -12.40 -20.24 11.32
CA VAL A 30 -11.11 -20.93 11.46
C VAL A 30 -10.92 -21.47 12.88
N ARG A 31 -11.29 -20.70 13.92
CA ARG A 31 -11.24 -21.17 15.32
C ARG A 31 -12.18 -22.34 15.56
N LYS A 32 -13.39 -22.33 15.00
CA LYS A 32 -14.35 -23.45 15.09
C LYS A 32 -13.85 -24.72 14.41
N LEU A 33 -13.01 -24.58 13.38
CA LEU A 33 -12.31 -25.69 12.72
C LEU A 33 -11.02 -26.13 13.44
N GLY A 34 -10.72 -25.55 14.61
CA GLY A 34 -9.52 -25.87 15.40
C GLY A 34 -8.23 -25.21 14.90
N GLY A 35 -8.32 -24.25 13.97
CA GLY A 35 -7.18 -23.53 13.42
C GLY A 35 -6.78 -22.27 14.21
N SER A 36 -5.53 -21.84 14.03
CA SER A 36 -5.03 -20.56 14.58
C SER A 36 -5.24 -19.39 13.61
N THR A 37 -5.54 -18.23 14.19
CA THR A 37 -5.83 -16.97 13.47
C THR A 37 -4.83 -15.87 13.80
N GLU A 38 -3.84 -16.16 14.65
CA GLU A 38 -2.84 -15.20 15.11
C GLU A 38 -2.00 -14.63 13.96
N TRP A 39 -1.85 -15.39 12.87
CA TRP A 39 -1.14 -14.92 11.68
C TRP A 39 -1.82 -13.71 11.02
N ILE A 40 -3.15 -13.59 11.13
CA ILE A 40 -3.90 -12.45 10.60
C ILE A 40 -3.53 -11.18 11.38
N ASP A 41 -3.47 -11.28 12.71
CA ASP A 41 -3.06 -10.16 13.56
C ASP A 41 -1.59 -9.77 13.33
N ARG A 42 -0.72 -10.76 13.06
CA ARG A 42 0.67 -10.50 12.67
C ARG A 42 0.79 -9.78 11.33
N ILE A 43 -0.12 -10.02 10.38
CA ILE A 43 -0.14 -9.28 9.11
C ILE A 43 -0.43 -7.81 9.36
N TYR A 44 -1.45 -7.48 10.15
CA TYR A 44 -1.75 -6.09 10.49
C TYR A 44 -0.56 -5.38 11.14
N LYS A 45 0.03 -6.02 12.15
CA LYS A 45 1.24 -5.48 12.79
C LYS A 45 2.39 -5.31 11.80
N ARG A 46 2.60 -6.28 10.89
CA ARG A 46 3.66 -6.20 9.89
C ARG A 46 3.44 -5.07 8.88
N ILE A 47 2.18 -4.79 8.52
CA ILE A 47 1.82 -3.65 7.68
C ILE A 47 2.16 -2.34 8.40
N GLU A 48 1.78 -2.20 9.66
CA GLU A 48 2.12 -1.00 10.46
C GLU A 48 3.64 -0.79 10.57
N GLU A 49 4.41 -1.85 10.81
CA GLU A 49 5.87 -1.80 10.82
C GLU A 49 6.45 -1.33 9.47
N ILE A 50 5.92 -1.85 8.37
CA ILE A 50 6.33 -1.45 7.01
C ILE A 50 5.97 0.02 6.75
N ASP A 51 4.80 0.48 7.16
CA ASP A 51 4.38 1.87 6.99
C ASP A 51 5.30 2.84 7.76
N GLU A 52 5.73 2.46 8.97
CA GLU A 52 6.72 3.23 9.72
C GLU A 52 8.10 3.26 9.03
N GLU A 53 8.55 2.13 8.50
CA GLU A 53 9.81 2.03 7.74
C GLU A 53 9.76 2.92 6.49
N ILE A 54 8.65 2.89 5.74
CA ILE A 54 8.42 3.75 4.57
C ILE A 54 8.53 5.21 4.98
N ARG A 55 7.83 5.64 6.04
CA ARG A 55 7.87 7.03 6.51
C ARG A 55 9.28 7.50 6.85
N LYS A 56 10.07 6.66 7.54
CA LYS A 56 11.47 6.99 7.88
C LYS A 56 12.35 7.13 6.64
N LEU A 57 12.16 6.25 5.64
CA LEU A 57 12.89 6.32 4.38
C LEU A 57 12.52 7.56 3.57
N GLU A 58 11.25 7.93 3.53
CA GLU A 58 10.79 9.16 2.85
C GLU A 58 11.38 10.42 3.48
N GLU A 59 11.47 10.48 4.80
CA GLU A 59 12.11 11.57 5.53
C GLU A 59 13.59 11.67 5.15
N LYS A 60 14.31 10.53 5.16
CA LYS A 60 15.71 10.48 4.75
C LYS A 60 15.93 10.89 3.29
N ILE A 61 15.03 10.49 2.39
CA ILE A 61 15.06 10.92 0.98
C ILE A 61 14.90 12.45 0.90
N ARG A 62 14.02 13.03 1.71
CA ARG A 62 13.81 14.49 1.74
C ARG A 62 15.06 15.23 2.22
N GLU A 63 15.71 14.76 3.27
CA GLU A 63 16.96 15.34 3.78
C GLU A 63 18.07 15.30 2.73
N LEU A 64 18.30 14.13 2.11
CA LEU A 64 19.33 13.96 1.09
C LEU A 64 19.05 14.81 -0.16
N ARG A 65 17.79 14.99 -0.54
CA ARG A 65 17.41 15.90 -1.64
C ARG A 65 17.77 17.34 -1.32
N LYS A 66 17.46 17.79 -0.09
CA LYS A 66 17.81 19.14 0.37
C LYS A 66 19.32 19.36 0.38
N GLU A 67 20.08 18.41 0.93
CA GLU A 67 21.54 18.46 0.92
C GLU A 67 22.10 18.51 -0.50
N ARG A 68 21.56 17.69 -1.42
CA ARG A 68 21.95 17.72 -2.84
C ARG A 68 21.67 19.08 -3.48
N GLU A 69 20.52 19.70 -3.20
CA GLU A 69 20.18 21.03 -3.72
C GLU A 69 21.12 22.12 -3.18
N GLU A 70 21.43 22.09 -1.88
CA GLU A 70 22.39 22.99 -1.25
C GLU A 70 23.79 22.84 -1.89
N LEU A 71 24.25 21.61 -2.10
CA LEU A 71 25.52 21.32 -2.75
C LEU A 71 25.54 21.73 -4.23
N LEU A 72 24.44 21.56 -4.96
CA LEU A 72 24.32 22.04 -6.34
C LEU A 72 24.40 23.55 -6.41
N TRP A 73 23.67 24.25 -5.53
CA TRP A 73 23.74 25.70 -5.43
C TRP A 73 25.16 26.19 -5.13
N LEU A 74 25.87 25.52 -4.21
CA LEU A 74 27.28 25.82 -3.91
C LEU A 74 28.19 25.56 -5.11
N LYS A 75 28.01 24.41 -5.80
CA LYS A 75 28.76 24.05 -7.01
C LYS A 75 28.64 25.15 -8.07
N GLU A 76 27.41 25.60 -8.35
CA GLU A 76 27.12 26.67 -9.31
C GLU A 76 27.73 28.00 -8.89
N ARG A 77 27.62 28.37 -7.59
CA ARG A 77 28.10 29.65 -7.07
C ARG A 77 29.62 29.75 -7.05
N LEU A 78 30.31 28.63 -6.85
CA LEU A 78 31.77 28.53 -6.83
C LEU A 78 32.38 28.32 -8.23
N GLY A 79 31.55 28.21 -9.27
CA GLY A 79 32.04 28.00 -10.65
C GLY A 79 32.75 26.66 -10.83
N LEU A 80 32.46 25.68 -9.98
CA LEU A 80 33.00 24.33 -10.09
C LEU A 80 32.23 23.62 -11.21
N GLN A 81 32.81 23.51 -12.40
CA GLN A 81 32.21 22.78 -13.54
C GLN A 81 32.47 21.27 -13.41
#